data_AF-A0A5J4PFS5-F1
#
_entry.id   AF-A0A5J4PFS5-F1
#
_cell.length_a   1.000
_cell.length_b   1.000
_cell.length_c   1.000
_cell.angle_alpha   90.00
_cell.angle_beta   90.00
_cell.angle_gamma   90.00
#
_symmetry.space_group_name_H-M   'P 1'
#
loop_
_entity.id
_entity.type
_entity.pdbx_description
1 polymer ?
#
loop_
_entity_poly.entity_id
_entity_poly.type
_entity_poly.pdbx_seq_one_letter_code
_entity_poly.pdbx_strand_id
1 'polypeptide(L)'
;MEKTWRWFGKKDNITLDMLRQIGIEGIVTALHNIPNGEIWTLEGINDLKNYIESFGLRWSVVESLPVSENIKYGGEDREQLLENYRISLANLGKAGVKTVCYNFMPVIDWIRTDLNKKREDGTYSLHFDKIRFAYFDCLIL
;
A
#
# COMPACT_ATOMS: atom_id res chain seq x y z
N MET A 1 19.81 -0.25 -11.51
CA MET A 1 18.37 -0.54 -11.32
C MET A 1 18.22 -0.97 -9.88
N GLU A 2 17.50 -0.21 -9.06
CA GLU A 2 17.27 -0.55 -7.64
C GLU A 2 16.21 -1.65 -7.54
N LYS A 3 16.51 -2.74 -6.83
CA LYS A 3 15.54 -3.80 -6.54
C LYS A 3 14.73 -3.46 -5.30
N THR A 4 13.42 -3.34 -5.46
CA THR A 4 12.51 -3.02 -4.37
C THR A 4 11.54 -4.16 -4.06
N TRP A 5 11.01 -4.17 -2.83
CA TRP A 5 10.02 -5.17 -2.38
C TRP A 5 8.91 -4.51 -1.58
N ARG A 6 7.65 -4.92 -1.80
CA ARG A 6 6.51 -4.46 -1.01
C ARG A 6 6.41 -5.23 0.31
N TRP A 7 6.59 -4.52 1.43
CA TRP A 7 6.61 -5.07 2.77
C TRP A 7 5.56 -4.38 3.63
N PHE A 8 4.74 -5.14 4.37
CA PHE A 8 3.54 -4.61 5.05
C PHE A 8 3.77 -4.19 6.51
N GLY A 9 5.03 -4.06 6.93
CA GLY A 9 5.38 -3.65 8.29
C GLY A 9 5.79 -4.81 9.20
N LYS A 10 5.99 -4.50 10.49
CA LYS A 10 6.58 -5.42 11.49
C LYS A 10 5.82 -6.74 11.70
N LYS A 11 4.58 -6.83 11.22
CA LYS A 11 3.72 -8.03 11.32
C LYS A 11 3.72 -8.88 10.04
N ASP A 12 4.45 -8.47 9.01
CA ASP A 12 4.61 -9.25 7.79
C ASP A 12 5.42 -10.53 8.09
N ASN A 13 4.99 -11.66 7.53
CA ASN A 13 5.70 -12.93 7.67
C ASN A 13 7.06 -12.91 6.97
N ILE A 14 7.23 -12.05 5.96
CA ILE A 14 8.50 -11.81 5.29
C ILE A 14 9.24 -10.69 6.04
N THR A 15 10.37 -11.02 6.67
CA THR A 15 11.14 -10.07 7.47
C THR A 15 12.11 -9.26 6.61
N LEU A 16 12.53 -8.08 7.10
CA LEU A 16 13.54 -7.26 6.42
C LEU A 16 14.89 -7.98 6.27
N ASP A 17 15.27 -8.84 7.22
CA ASP A 17 16.46 -9.68 7.11
C ASP A 17 16.38 -10.67 5.94
N MET A 18 15.23 -11.30 5.72
CA MET A 18 15.02 -12.20 4.57
C MET A 18 15.16 -11.44 3.25
N LEU A 19 14.57 -10.23 3.17
CA LEU A 19 14.65 -9.39 1.98
C LEU A 19 16.08 -8.96 1.67
N ARG A 20 16.86 -8.60 2.71
CA ARG A 20 18.28 -8.27 2.57
C ARG A 20 19.09 -9.45 2.01
N GLN A 21 18.80 -10.69 2.45
CA GLN A 21 19.51 -11.89 1.99
C GLN A 21 19.28 -12.21 0.52
N ILE A 22 18.11 -11.88 -0.04
CA ILE A 22 17.82 -12.05 -1.47
C ILE A 22 18.22 -10.84 -2.31
N GLY A 23 18.95 -9.89 -1.71
CA GLY A 23 19.52 -8.73 -2.39
C GLY A 23 18.52 -7.63 -2.71
N ILE A 24 17.45 -7.47 -1.93
CA ILE A 24 16.62 -6.26 -1.97
C ILE A 24 17.40 -5.09 -1.40
N GLU A 25 17.26 -3.92 -2.02
CA GLU A 25 17.94 -2.67 -1.63
C GLU A 25 16.94 -1.66 -1.06
N GLY A 26 15.73 -1.64 -1.63
CA GLY A 26 14.67 -0.70 -1.27
C GLY A 26 13.38 -1.38 -0.84
N ILE A 27 12.63 -0.71 0.02
CA ILE A 27 11.33 -1.13 0.52
C ILE A 27 10.26 -0.21 -0.05
N VAL A 28 9.18 -0.86 -0.49
CA VAL A 28 7.90 -0.25 -0.78
C VAL A 28 6.97 -0.54 0.39
N THR A 29 6.45 0.46 1.08
CA THR A 29 5.59 0.26 2.27
C THR A 29 4.66 1.45 2.50
N ALA A 30 3.74 1.32 3.44
CA ALA A 30 2.88 2.38 3.94
C ALA A 30 2.69 2.30 5.46
N LEU A 31 2.13 3.35 6.07
CA LEU A 31 1.72 3.36 7.48
C LEU A 31 0.31 2.78 7.62
N HIS A 32 0.19 1.45 7.52
CA HIS A 32 -1.10 0.73 7.52
C HIS A 32 -1.92 0.85 8.82
N ASN A 33 -1.31 1.34 9.90
CA ASN A 33 -1.97 1.57 11.18
C ASN A 33 -2.65 2.94 11.28
N ILE A 34 -2.41 3.84 10.32
CA ILE A 34 -3.03 5.17 10.29
C ILE A 34 -4.34 5.08 9.49
N PRO A 35 -5.49 5.54 10.04
CA PRO A 35 -6.75 5.56 9.31
C PRO A 35 -6.69 6.37 8.01
N ASN A 36 -7.54 6.04 7.05
CA ASN A 36 -7.63 6.77 5.78
C ASN A 36 -8.03 8.24 6.02
N GLY A 37 -7.34 9.16 5.35
CA GLY A 37 -7.59 10.60 5.46
C GLY A 37 -6.90 11.28 6.65
N GLU A 38 -6.31 10.52 7.57
CA GLU A 38 -5.53 11.07 8.67
C GLU A 38 -4.12 11.48 8.22
N ILE A 39 -3.55 12.44 8.94
CA ILE A 39 -2.21 12.96 8.65
C ILE A 39 -1.16 11.91 9.01
N TRP A 40 -0.27 11.60 8.06
CA TRP A 40 0.96 10.90 8.36
C TRP A 40 1.95 11.87 8.99
N THR A 41 2.12 11.77 10.31
CA THR A 41 3.04 12.63 11.06
C THR A 41 4.49 12.35 10.65
N LEU A 42 5.33 13.39 10.71
CA LEU A 42 6.77 13.24 10.42
C LEU A 42 7.43 12.23 11.37
N GLU A 43 6.99 12.18 12.63
CA GLU A 43 7.43 11.20 13.63
C GLU A 43 7.13 9.77 13.18
N GLY A 44 5.87 9.45 12.86
CA GLY A 44 5.48 8.11 12.42
C GLY A 44 6.18 7.65 11.14
N ILE A 45 6.43 8.58 10.21
CA ILE A 45 7.22 8.32 8.99
C ILE A 45 8.69 8.01 9.37
N ASN A 46 9.30 8.82 10.22
CA ASN A 46 10.70 8.62 10.62
C ASN A 46 10.87 7.33 11.43
N ASP A 47 9.91 6.96 12.28
CA ASP A 47 9.96 5.71 13.04
C ASP A 47 10.03 4.49 12.12
N LEU A 48 9.16 4.43 11.10
CA LEU A 48 9.19 3.34 10.13
C LEU A 48 10.46 3.39 9.26
N LYS A 49 10.85 4.59 8.81
CA LYS A 49 12.06 4.78 8.00
C LYS A 49 13.31 4.32 8.74
N ASN A 50 13.51 4.77 9.97
CA ASN A 50 14.65 4.41 10.81
C ASN A 50 14.66 2.91 11.10
N TYR A 51 13.48 2.30 11.30
CA TYR A 51 13.38 0.86 11.45
C TYR A 51 13.89 0.14 10.19
N ILE A 52 13.47 0.55 8.99
CA ILE A 52 13.93 -0.04 7.72
C ILE A 52 15.44 0.16 7.53
N GLU A 53 15.94 1.37 7.79
CA GLU A 53 17.37 1.72 7.66
C GLU A 53 18.25 0.95 8.65
N SER A 54 17.73 0.55 9.81
CA SER A 54 18.48 -0.28 10.76
C SER A 54 18.83 -1.68 10.22
N PHE A 55 18.14 -2.15 9.17
CA PHE A 55 18.48 -3.38 8.44
C PHE A 55 19.35 -3.12 7.19
N GLY A 56 19.82 -1.89 7.00
CA GLY A 56 20.61 -1.49 5.82
C GLY A 56 19.81 -1.40 4.52
N LEU A 57 18.48 -1.27 4.62
CA LEU A 57 17.56 -1.08 3.50
C LEU A 57 17.10 0.38 3.43
N ARG A 58 16.60 0.82 2.28
CA ARG A 58 16.03 2.17 2.11
C ARG A 58 14.52 2.12 1.99
N TRP A 59 13.78 3.05 2.59
CA TRP A 59 12.39 3.28 2.20
C TRP A 59 12.33 4.07 0.89
N SER A 60 12.07 3.39 -0.22
CA SER A 60 12.22 3.96 -1.57
C SER A 60 10.91 4.45 -2.17
N VAL A 61 9.79 3.77 -1.88
CA VAL A 61 8.47 4.13 -2.43
C VAL A 61 7.39 3.98 -1.36
N VAL A 62 6.45 4.91 -1.31
CA VAL A 62 5.20 4.73 -0.56
C VAL A 62 4.18 3.99 -1.44
N GLU A 63 3.63 2.87 -0.97
CA GLU A 63 2.51 2.19 -1.63
C GLU A 63 1.51 1.62 -0.60
N SER A 64 0.47 2.38 -0.23
CA SER A 64 0.06 3.69 -0.76
C SER A 64 -0.19 4.72 0.34
N LEU A 65 -0.17 6.00 -0.05
CA LEU A 65 -0.86 7.04 0.72
C LEU A 65 -2.32 7.05 0.24
N PRO A 66 -3.27 6.54 1.03
CA PRO A 66 -4.63 6.27 0.56
C PRO A 66 -5.40 7.56 0.26
N VAL A 67 -6.06 7.60 -0.89
CA VAL A 67 -7.01 8.66 -1.24
C VAL A 67 -8.37 8.29 -0.68
N SER A 68 -8.91 9.11 0.23
CA SER A 68 -10.20 8.88 0.88
C SER A 68 -11.36 8.91 -0.12
N GLU A 69 -12.41 8.10 0.13
CA GLU A 69 -13.59 8.01 -0.75
C GLU A 69 -14.30 9.36 -0.94
N ASN A 70 -14.39 10.19 0.10
CA ASN A 70 -15.02 11.51 -0.02
C ASN A 70 -14.25 12.45 -0.95
N ILE A 71 -12.94 12.25 -1.16
CA ILE A 71 -12.21 12.95 -2.23
C ILE A 71 -12.68 12.42 -3.61
N LYS A 72 -12.83 11.11 -3.76
CA LYS A 72 -13.21 10.46 -5.02
C LYS A 72 -14.61 10.85 -5.51
N TYR A 73 -15.57 10.96 -4.59
CA TYR A 73 -16.95 11.33 -4.90
C TYR A 73 -17.24 12.83 -4.73
N GLY A 74 -16.26 13.62 -4.30
CA GLY A 74 -16.41 15.06 -4.12
C GLY A 74 -17.31 15.45 -2.93
N GLY A 75 -17.26 14.70 -1.83
CA GLY A 75 -18.02 14.96 -0.60
C GLY A 75 -17.68 16.28 0.10
N GLU A 76 -18.46 16.61 1.12
CA GLU A 76 -18.41 17.93 1.81
C GLU A 76 -17.07 18.20 2.52
N ASP A 77 -16.43 17.16 3.05
CA ASP A 77 -15.16 17.22 3.79
C ASP A 77 -13.91 17.05 2.91
N ARG A 78 -14.08 16.96 1.58
CA ARG A 78 -12.97 16.68 0.64
C ARG A 78 -11.81 17.67 0.76
N GLU A 79 -12.09 18.94 1.06
CA GLU A 79 -11.06 19.97 1.16
C GLU A 79 -10.15 19.73 2.36
N GLN A 80 -10.72 19.32 3.51
CA GLN A 80 -9.95 18.95 4.69
C GLN A 80 -9.11 17.69 4.43
N LEU A 81 -9.69 16.69 3.76
CA LEU A 81 -9.00 15.46 3.42
C LEU A 81 -7.84 15.69 2.43
N LEU A 82 -8.04 16.56 1.43
CA LEU A 82 -6.99 17.00 0.51
C LEU A 82 -5.87 17.72 1.26
N GLU A 83 -6.20 18.55 2.25
CA GLU A 83 -5.19 19.21 3.08
C GLU A 83 -4.38 18.22 3.91
N ASN A 84 -5.04 17.25 4.57
CA ASN A 84 -4.35 16.18 5.28
C ASN A 84 -3.42 15.37 4.35
N TYR A 85 -3.86 15.13 3.11
CA TYR A 85 -3.07 14.46 2.09
C TYR A 85 -1.82 15.28 1.73
N ARG A 86 -1.95 16.59 1.52
CA ARG A 86 -0.81 17.50 1.24
C ARG A 86 0.18 17.56 2.39
N ILE A 87 -0.30 17.64 3.63
CA ILE A 87 0.56 17.62 4.83
C ILE A 87 1.35 16.31 4.89
N SER A 88 0.69 15.18 4.63
CA SER A 88 1.33 13.85 4.59
C SER A 88 2.40 13.76 3.50
N LEU A 89 2.11 14.24 2.28
CA LEU A 89 3.10 14.32 1.19
C LEU A 89 4.29 15.22 1.57
N ALA A 90 4.04 16.37 2.19
CA ALA A 90 5.10 17.27 2.64
C ALA A 90 5.99 16.61 3.72
N ASN A 91 5.40 15.87 4.65
CA ASN A 91 6.15 15.13 5.67
C ASN A 91 6.98 13.99 5.07
N LEU A 92 6.43 13.24 4.10
CA LEU A 92 7.18 12.24 3.34
C LEU A 92 8.38 12.86 2.61
N GLY A 93 8.16 14.01 1.95
CA GLY A 93 9.21 14.78 1.30
C GLY A 93 10.31 15.24 2.26
N LYS A 94 9.94 15.74 3.45
CA LYS A 94 10.90 16.11 4.54
C LYS A 94 11.69 14.91 5.05
N ALA A 95 11.06 13.74 5.16
CA ALA A 95 11.73 12.49 5.53
C ALA A 95 12.61 11.92 4.40
N GLY A 96 12.53 12.47 3.18
CA GLY A 96 13.31 12.05 2.02
C GLY A 96 12.68 10.94 1.18
N VAL A 97 11.43 10.56 1.44
CA VAL A 97 10.67 9.60 0.62
C VAL A 97 9.93 10.36 -0.46
N LYS A 98 10.42 10.27 -1.71
CA LYS A 98 10.02 11.18 -2.80
C LYS A 98 9.13 10.55 -3.88
N THR A 99 8.85 9.26 -3.76
CA THR A 99 8.02 8.52 -4.71
C THR A 99 6.81 7.96 -3.98
N VAL A 100 5.61 8.34 -4.43
CA VAL A 100 4.35 7.91 -3.84
C VAL A 100 3.48 7.28 -4.93
N CYS A 101 3.18 5.99 -4.76
CA CYS A 101 2.20 5.27 -5.54
C CYS A 101 0.82 5.39 -4.86
N TYR A 102 -0.20 5.68 -5.65
CA TYR A 102 -1.59 5.77 -5.21
C TYR A 102 -2.53 5.28 -6.31
N ASN A 103 -3.81 5.08 -5.97
CA ASN A 103 -4.86 4.78 -6.93
C ASN A 103 -6.09 5.65 -6.67
N PHE A 104 -7.00 5.69 -7.65
CA PHE A 104 -8.26 6.40 -7.57
C PHE A 104 -9.46 5.47 -7.87
N MET A 105 -9.33 4.20 -7.48
CA MET A 105 -10.40 3.21 -7.68
C MET A 105 -11.52 3.46 -6.67
N PRO A 106 -12.77 3.68 -7.11
CA PRO A 106 -13.90 3.95 -6.22
C PRO A 106 -14.36 2.66 -5.51
N VAL A 107 -14.66 2.76 -4.20
CA VAL A 107 -15.13 1.66 -3.31
C VAL A 107 -14.15 0.50 -3.12
N ILE A 108 -13.77 -0.19 -4.20
CA ILE A 108 -13.03 -1.46 -4.18
C ILE A 108 -11.69 -1.26 -4.88
N ASP A 109 -10.61 -1.66 -4.21
CA ASP A 109 -9.26 -1.70 -4.79
C ASP A 109 -9.14 -2.93 -5.74
N TRP A 110 -7.93 -3.44 -6.01
CA TRP A 110 -7.72 -4.57 -6.92
C TRP A 110 -8.61 -5.80 -6.60
N ILE A 111 -9.32 -6.31 -7.60
CA ILE A 111 -10.34 -7.37 -7.43
C ILE A 111 -9.83 -8.72 -7.92
N ARG A 112 -10.13 -9.79 -7.16
CA ARG A 112 -9.97 -11.21 -7.55
C ARG A 112 -11.18 -12.00 -7.08
N THR A 113 -11.54 -13.05 -7.81
CA THR A 113 -12.65 -13.95 -7.46
C THR A 113 -12.17 -15.30 -6.91
N ASP A 114 -10.87 -15.58 -7.02
CA ASP A 114 -10.24 -16.77 -6.48
C ASP A 114 -8.80 -16.42 -6.08
N LEU A 115 -8.48 -16.60 -4.80
CA LEU A 115 -7.16 -16.32 -4.24
C LEU A 115 -6.22 -17.53 -4.32
N ASN A 116 -6.75 -18.71 -4.60
CA ASN A 116 -6.04 -19.99 -4.55
C ASN A 116 -6.32 -20.83 -5.81
N LYS A 117 -6.32 -20.20 -7.00
CA LYS A 117 -6.51 -20.92 -8.26
C LYS A 117 -5.29 -21.81 -8.51
N LYS A 118 -5.46 -23.11 -8.29
CA LYS A 118 -4.45 -24.15 -8.54
C LYS A 118 -4.15 -24.28 -10.03
N ARG A 119 -2.86 -24.39 -10.37
CA ARG A 119 -2.34 -24.58 -11.73
C ARG A 119 -1.93 -26.04 -11.95
N GLU A 120 -1.68 -26.40 -13.21
CA GLU A 120 -1.32 -27.77 -13.61
C GLU A 120 -0.01 -28.24 -12.96
N ASP A 121 0.93 -27.33 -12.73
CA ASP A 121 2.20 -27.57 -12.04
C ASP A 121 2.08 -27.67 -10.50
N GLY A 122 0.86 -27.53 -9.97
CA GLY A 122 0.57 -27.59 -8.53
C GLY A 122 0.69 -26.25 -7.79
N THR A 123 1.14 -25.17 -8.45
CA THR A 123 1.23 -23.83 -7.85
C THR A 123 -0.13 -23.16 -7.72
N TYR A 124 -0.18 -22.06 -6.96
CA TYR A 124 -1.38 -21.25 -6.74
C TYR A 124 -1.20 -19.84 -7.30
N SER A 125 -2.30 -19.24 -7.74
CA SER A 125 -2.30 -17.91 -8.33
C SER A 125 -3.61 -17.18 -8.01
N LEU A 126 -3.55 -15.86 -8.07
CA LEU A 126 -4.73 -15.02 -8.07
C LEU A 126 -5.45 -15.15 -9.42
N HIS A 127 -6.78 -15.20 -9.40
CA HIS A 127 -7.58 -15.30 -10.61
C HIS A 127 -8.86 -14.45 -10.53
N PHE A 128 -9.28 -13.96 -11.70
CA PHE A 128 -10.54 -13.24 -11.87
C PHE A 128 -11.39 -14.01 -12.89
N ASP A 129 -12.57 -14.44 -12.44
CA ASP A 129 -13.58 -15.14 -13.22
C ASP A 129 -14.80 -14.23 -13.36
N LYS A 130 -15.08 -13.81 -14.60
CA LYS A 130 -16.16 -12.89 -14.91
C LYS A 130 -17.55 -13.44 -14.54
N ILE A 131 -17.76 -14.76 -14.66
CA ILE A 131 -19.07 -15.37 -14.36
C ILE A 131 -19.28 -15.41 -12.85
N ARG A 132 -18.26 -15.78 -12.07
CA ARG A 132 -18.33 -15.71 -10.61
C ARG A 132 -18.56 -14.28 -10.12
N PHE A 133 -17.88 -13.32 -10.73
CA PHE A 133 -18.06 -11.91 -10.39
C PHE A 133 -19.48 -11.42 -10.69
N ALA A 134 -20.02 -11.74 -11.88
CA ALA A 134 -21.39 -11.40 -12.25
C ALA A 134 -22.42 -12.09 -11.34
N TYR A 135 -22.20 -13.34 -10.95
CA TYR A 135 -23.06 -14.03 -10.00
C TYR A 135 -23.09 -13.32 -8.64
N PHE A 136 -21.92 -12.93 -8.12
CA PHE A 136 -21.83 -12.17 -6.89
C PHE A 136 -22.60 -10.84 -6.97
N ASP A 137 -22.43 -10.09 -8.06
CA ASP A 137 -23.08 -8.79 -8.28
C ASP A 137 -24.59 -8.90 -8.46
N CYS A 138 -25.08 -9.94 -9.15
CA CYS A 138 -26.50 -10.07 -9.46
C CYS A 138 -27.31 -10.84 -8.40
N LEU A 139 -26.68 -11.70 -7.60
CA LEU A 139 -27.38 -12.71 -6.79
C LEU A 139 -26.91 -12.83 -5.33
N ILE A 140 -25.88 -12.09 -4.90
CA ILE A 140 -25.39 -12.11 -3.51
C ILE A 140 -25.46 -10.71 -2.88
N LEU A 141 -24.93 -9.71 -3.59
CA LEU A 141 -25.09 -8.29 -3.24
C LEU A 141 -26.54 -7.83 -3.46
#